data_AF-A0A402DWN0-F1
#
_entry.id   AF-A0A402DWN0-F1
#
_cell.length_a   1.000
_cell.length_b   1.000
_cell.length_c   1.000
_cell.angle_alpha   90.00
_cell.angle_beta   90.00
_cell.angle_gamma   90.00
#
_symmetry.space_group_name_H-M   'P 1'
#
loop_
_entity.id
_entity.type
_entity.pdbx_description
1 polymer ?
#
loop_
_entity_poly.entity_id
_entity_poly.type
_entity_poly.pdbx_seq_one_letter_code
_entity_poly.pdbx_strand_id
1 'polypeptide(L)'
;MATRRSRVEFEDDHGTTVRYDRHPNGGGLVSPGARVHDDASIATTAYVESGARVGPRTRVGSGSWIDHDVTVGSDVTIGTTVHLRPGTRVGHRARVGSRARLGEHVVVEPGASVAPDEIVPDRTVVGRHSVRTAA
;
A
#
# COMPACT_ATOMS: atom_id res chain seq x y z
N MET A 1 11.62 0.88 -26.96
CA MET A 1 10.33 0.21 -27.18
C MET A 1 9.46 0.54 -25.98
N ALA A 2 8.59 1.56 -26.08
CA ALA A 2 7.81 2.03 -24.94
C ALA A 2 6.72 0.99 -24.60
N THR A 3 6.86 0.31 -23.47
CA THR A 3 5.83 -0.61 -22.94
C THR A 3 4.53 0.18 -22.82
N ARG A 4 3.57 -0.14 -23.69
CA ARG A 4 2.23 0.46 -23.69
C ARG A 4 1.61 0.19 -22.32
N ARG A 5 1.53 1.22 -21.46
CA ARG A 5 0.87 1.10 -20.16
C ARG A 5 -0.56 0.63 -20.42
N SER A 6 -0.86 -0.59 -20.00
CA SER A 6 -2.19 -1.18 -20.14
C SER A 6 -3.12 -0.46 -19.16
N ARG A 7 -3.84 0.54 -19.68
CA ARG A 7 -4.79 1.33 -18.92
C ARG A 7 -6.03 0.49 -18.59
N VAL A 8 -6.50 0.58 -17.35
CA VAL A 8 -7.76 -0.03 -16.90
C VAL A 8 -8.68 1.07 -16.42
N GLU A 9 -9.92 1.08 -16.90
CA GLU A 9 -10.93 2.07 -16.53
C GLU A 9 -11.91 1.42 -15.55
N PHE A 10 -12.16 2.09 -14.43
CA PHE A 10 -13.15 1.71 -13.44
C PHE A 10 -14.16 2.85 -13.32
N GLU A 11 -15.44 2.52 -13.22
CA GLU A 11 -16.48 3.49 -12.88
C GLU A 11 -16.68 3.44 -11.37
N ASP A 12 -16.61 4.59 -10.69
CA ASP A 12 -16.98 4.69 -9.28
C ASP A 12 -18.51 4.74 -9.11
N ASP A 13 -18.98 4.66 -7.87
CA ASP A 13 -20.41 4.67 -7.54
C ASP A 13 -21.13 5.98 -7.95
N HIS A 14 -20.37 7.00 -8.34
CA HIS A 14 -20.88 8.28 -8.83
C HIS A 14 -20.89 8.39 -10.36
N GLY A 15 -20.56 7.31 -11.07
CA GLY A 15 -20.48 7.30 -12.53
C GLY A 15 -19.20 7.94 -13.08
N THR A 16 -18.21 8.22 -12.22
CA THR A 16 -16.93 8.81 -12.63
C THR A 16 -16.01 7.71 -13.10
N THR A 17 -15.55 7.80 -14.35
CA THR A 17 -14.52 6.88 -14.86
C THR A 17 -13.14 7.27 -14.34
N VAL A 18 -12.59 6.46 -13.45
CA VAL A 18 -11.21 6.56 -12.96
C VAL A 18 -10.30 5.63 -13.76
N ARG A 19 -9.18 6.16 -14.24
CA ARG A 19 -8.22 5.46 -15.09
C ARG A 19 -7.00 5.04 -14.30
N TYR A 20 -6.76 3.74 -14.14
CA TYR A 20 -5.57 3.22 -13.48
C TYR A 20 -4.55 2.78 -14.53
N ASP A 21 -3.29 3.03 -14.24
CA ASP A 21 -2.17 2.55 -15.04
C ASP A 21 -1.55 1.33 -14.37
N ARG A 22 -1.10 0.37 -15.19
CA ARG A 22 -0.35 -0.78 -14.71
C ARG A 22 1.09 -0.38 -14.37
N HIS A 23 1.53 -0.71 -13.16
CA HIS A 23 2.91 -0.50 -12.75
C HIS A 23 3.86 -1.40 -13.59
N PRO A 24 4.98 -0.89 -14.12
CA PRO A 24 5.89 -1.66 -14.97
C PRO A 24 6.46 -2.90 -14.25
N ASN A 25 6.63 -2.79 -12.93
CA ASN A 25 7.13 -3.87 -12.09
C ASN A 25 5.96 -4.52 -11.33
N GLY A 26 5.54 -5.69 -11.81
CA GLY A 26 4.51 -6.54 -11.21
C GLY A 26 3.09 -6.33 -11.77
N GLY A 27 2.81 -5.25 -12.49
CA GLY A 27 1.53 -5.05 -13.17
C GLY A 27 0.35 -4.66 -12.26
N GLY A 28 0.58 -4.22 -11.03
CA GLY A 28 -0.50 -3.71 -10.17
C GLY A 28 -1.13 -2.42 -10.68
N LEU A 29 -2.33 -2.11 -10.19
CA LEU A 29 -3.10 -0.94 -10.62
C LEU A 29 -2.75 0.27 -9.78
N VAL A 30 -2.35 1.35 -10.44
CA VAL A 30 -1.90 2.58 -9.82
C VAL A 30 -2.77 3.73 -10.31
N SER A 31 -3.43 4.41 -9.36
CA SER A 31 -4.24 5.59 -9.65
C SER A 31 -3.36 6.73 -10.18
N PRO A 32 -3.87 7.62 -11.07
CA PRO A 32 -3.06 8.71 -11.64
C PRO A 32 -2.54 9.69 -10.59
N GLY A 33 -3.24 9.82 -9.46
CA GLY A 33 -2.84 10.65 -8.33
C GLY A 33 -1.86 9.97 -7.36
N ALA A 34 -1.59 8.67 -7.55
CA ALA A 34 -0.63 7.94 -6.73
C ALA A 34 0.80 8.16 -7.22
N ARG A 35 1.78 8.04 -6.32
CA ARG A 35 3.20 8.08 -6.65
C ARG A 35 3.89 6.81 -6.21
N VAL A 36 4.13 5.92 -7.16
CA VAL A 36 4.87 4.68 -6.94
C VAL A 36 6.23 4.82 -7.61
N HIS A 37 7.29 4.51 -6.87
CA HIS A 37 8.65 4.54 -7.40
C HIS A 37 8.86 3.40 -8.41
N ASP A 38 9.60 3.63 -9.50
CA ASP A 38 9.80 2.63 -10.56
C ASP A 38 10.41 1.32 -10.01
N ASP A 39 11.38 1.38 -9.11
CA ASP A 39 11.96 0.19 -8.42
C ASP A 39 11.00 -0.56 -7.47
N ALA A 40 9.81 -0.05 -7.19
CA ALA A 40 8.83 -0.77 -6.39
C ALA A 40 8.22 -1.91 -7.23
N SER A 41 7.81 -2.99 -6.58
CA SER A 41 7.09 -4.09 -7.24
C SER A 41 5.68 -4.15 -6.71
N ILE A 42 4.69 -3.89 -7.56
CA ILE A 42 3.27 -3.93 -7.21
C ILE A 42 2.65 -5.11 -7.95
N ALA A 43 2.20 -6.13 -7.22
CA ALA A 43 1.64 -7.34 -7.82
C ALA A 43 0.36 -7.06 -8.63
N THR A 44 0.08 -7.87 -9.64
CA THR A 44 -0.97 -7.65 -10.66
C THR A 44 -2.36 -7.33 -10.11
N THR A 45 -2.72 -7.87 -8.95
CA THR A 45 -4.04 -7.68 -8.33
C THR A 45 -4.01 -6.73 -7.13
N ALA A 46 -2.89 -6.06 -6.89
CA ALA A 46 -2.80 -5.01 -5.88
C ALA A 46 -3.23 -3.65 -6.45
N TYR A 47 -3.80 -2.83 -5.58
CA TYR A 47 -4.33 -1.51 -5.88
C TYR A 47 -3.60 -0.45 -5.08
N VAL A 48 -3.27 0.66 -5.73
CA VAL A 48 -2.67 1.85 -5.11
C VAL A 48 -3.51 3.06 -5.47
N GLU A 49 -4.13 3.66 -4.46
CA GLU A 49 -5.08 4.75 -4.61
C GLU A 49 -4.44 6.13 -4.70
N SER A 50 -5.25 7.09 -5.15
CA SER A 50 -4.83 8.48 -5.33
C SER A 50 -4.25 9.06 -4.03
N GLY A 51 -3.18 9.86 -4.12
CA GLY A 51 -2.50 10.43 -2.96
C GLY A 51 -1.53 9.46 -2.26
N ALA A 52 -1.65 8.15 -2.49
CA ALA A 52 -0.74 7.17 -1.91
C ALA A 52 0.69 7.30 -2.48
N ARG A 53 1.68 7.00 -1.65
CA ARG A 53 3.11 7.06 -1.98
C ARG A 53 3.78 5.75 -1.63
N VAL A 54 4.51 5.17 -2.58
CA VAL A 54 5.26 3.92 -2.37
C VAL A 54 6.72 4.13 -2.76
N GLY A 55 7.62 3.94 -1.78
CA GLY A 55 9.06 4.11 -1.94
C GLY A 55 9.76 3.03 -2.77
N PRO A 56 11.04 3.25 -3.13
CA PRO A 56 11.84 2.31 -3.91
C PRO A 56 12.04 0.96 -3.21
N ARG A 57 12.18 -0.10 -4.00
CA ARG A 57 12.44 -1.49 -3.57
C ARG A 57 11.38 -2.09 -2.64
N THR A 58 10.26 -1.38 -2.46
CA THR A 58 9.11 -1.88 -1.72
C THR A 58 8.33 -2.89 -2.57
N ARG A 59 7.83 -3.93 -1.92
CA ARG A 59 7.05 -4.99 -2.57
C ARG A 59 5.65 -5.02 -1.99
N VAL A 60 4.66 -4.93 -2.86
CA VAL A 60 3.23 -5.02 -2.52
C VAL A 60 2.68 -6.32 -3.07
N GLY A 61 2.29 -7.23 -2.18
CA GLY A 61 1.75 -8.54 -2.54
C GLY A 61 0.35 -8.47 -3.16
N SER A 62 -0.01 -9.54 -3.86
CA SER A 62 -1.29 -9.68 -4.59
C SER A 62 -2.51 -9.47 -3.69
N GLY A 63 -3.52 -8.82 -4.24
CA GLY A 63 -4.79 -8.53 -3.56
C GLY A 63 -4.68 -7.50 -2.43
N SER A 64 -3.52 -6.87 -2.26
CA SER A 64 -3.36 -5.81 -1.26
C SER A 64 -3.89 -4.48 -1.78
N TRP A 65 -4.47 -3.70 -0.87
CA TRP A 65 -5.04 -2.39 -1.14
C TRP A 65 -4.29 -1.35 -0.32
N ILE A 66 -3.62 -0.45 -1.03
CA ILE A 66 -2.98 0.74 -0.49
C ILE A 66 -3.94 1.91 -0.73
N ASP A 67 -4.66 2.32 0.29
CA ASP A 67 -5.71 3.33 0.18
C ASP A 67 -5.12 4.75 0.04
N HIS A 68 -6.00 5.74 -0.13
CA HIS A 68 -5.63 7.12 -0.34
C HIS A 68 -4.81 7.69 0.82
N ASP A 69 -3.88 8.58 0.47
CA ASP A 69 -2.98 9.26 1.41
C ASP A 69 -2.10 8.33 2.27
N VAL A 70 -2.01 7.05 1.92
CA VAL A 70 -1.09 6.10 2.56
C VAL A 70 0.34 6.39 2.12
N THR A 71 1.27 6.40 3.06
CA THR A 71 2.71 6.55 2.77
C THR A 71 3.46 5.28 3.14
N VAL A 72 4.07 4.62 2.16
CA VAL A 72 4.93 3.46 2.34
C VAL A 72 6.37 3.85 2.01
N GLY A 73 7.26 3.63 2.97
CA GLY A 73 8.69 3.90 2.83
C GLY A 73 9.38 2.97 1.84
N SER A 74 10.71 3.02 1.86
CA SER A 74 11.59 2.18 1.05
C SER A 74 11.83 0.82 1.68
N ASP A 75 12.12 -0.18 0.85
CA ASP A 75 12.50 -1.53 1.30
C ASP A 75 11.44 -2.21 2.19
N VAL A 76 10.16 -1.83 2.03
CA VAL A 76 9.05 -2.40 2.79
C VAL A 76 8.57 -3.68 2.10
N THR A 77 8.23 -4.69 2.90
CA THR A 77 7.55 -5.90 2.40
C THR A 77 6.11 -5.91 2.89
N ILE A 78 5.16 -5.75 1.97
CA ILE A 78 3.73 -5.93 2.22
C ILE A 78 3.33 -7.30 1.68
N GLY A 79 2.73 -8.13 2.53
CA GLY A 79 2.21 -9.45 2.18
C GLY A 79 1.04 -9.40 1.19
N THR A 80 0.36 -10.54 1.05
CA THR A 80 -0.82 -10.67 0.19
C THR A 80 -2.09 -10.29 0.95
N THR A 81 -3.08 -9.71 0.26
CA THR A 81 -4.39 -9.38 0.84
C THR A 81 -4.29 -8.45 2.05
N VAL A 82 -3.31 -7.54 2.06
CA VAL A 82 -3.16 -6.53 3.10
C VAL A 82 -4.02 -5.32 2.77
N HIS A 83 -4.69 -4.75 3.76
CA HIS A 83 -5.39 -3.48 3.61
C HIS A 83 -4.73 -2.42 4.47
N LEU A 84 -4.15 -1.39 3.84
CA LEU A 84 -3.68 -0.18 4.52
C LEU A 84 -4.74 0.91 4.34
N ARG A 85 -5.45 1.23 5.41
CA ARG A 85 -6.50 2.27 5.38
C ARG A 85 -5.94 3.69 5.32
N PRO A 86 -6.79 4.68 5.02
CA PRO A 86 -6.35 6.05 4.76
C PRO A 86 -5.47 6.66 5.86
N GLY A 87 -4.50 7.46 5.43
CA GLY A 87 -3.56 8.15 6.33
C GLY A 87 -2.54 7.25 7.03
N THR A 88 -2.54 5.94 6.76
CA THR A 88 -1.55 5.00 7.31
C THR A 88 -0.14 5.33 6.83
N ARG A 89 0.85 5.21 7.71
CA ARG A 89 2.27 5.40 7.40
C ARG A 89 3.07 4.15 7.74
N VAL A 90 3.76 3.59 6.76
CA VAL A 90 4.62 2.43 6.92
C VAL A 90 6.07 2.85 6.72
N GLY A 91 6.86 2.80 7.79
CA GLY A 91 8.26 3.21 7.80
C GLY A 91 9.17 2.30 6.97
N HIS A 92 10.34 2.82 6.62
CA HIS A 92 11.33 2.09 5.82
C HIS A 92 11.68 0.73 6.45
N ARG A 93 11.90 -0.29 5.62
CA ARG A 93 12.27 -1.66 6.04
C ARG A 93 11.26 -2.37 6.93
N ALA A 94 10.06 -1.81 7.10
CA ALA A 94 8.98 -2.47 7.84
C ALA A 94 8.45 -3.69 7.07
N ARG A 95 7.75 -4.57 7.79
CA ARG A 95 7.12 -5.76 7.22
C ARG A 95 5.67 -5.82 7.65
N VAL A 96 4.76 -6.02 6.69
CA VAL A 96 3.35 -6.22 6.97
C VAL A 96 2.98 -7.62 6.51
N GLY A 97 2.59 -8.48 7.45
CA GLY A 97 2.21 -9.86 7.17
C GLY A 97 0.98 -9.98 6.28
N SER A 98 0.86 -11.08 5.56
CA SER A 98 -0.31 -11.34 4.72
C SER A 98 -1.61 -11.31 5.50
N ARG A 99 -2.69 -10.83 4.87
CA ARG A 99 -4.04 -10.70 5.45
C ARG A 99 -4.16 -9.73 6.62
N ALA A 100 -3.08 -9.00 6.96
CA ALA A 100 -3.14 -7.96 7.97
C ALA A 100 -4.05 -6.81 7.51
N ARG A 101 -4.76 -6.22 8.47
CA ARG A 101 -5.66 -5.08 8.26
C ARG A 101 -5.23 -3.94 9.16
N LEU A 102 -4.72 -2.88 8.57
CA LEU A 102 -4.32 -1.68 9.30
C LEU A 102 -5.45 -0.68 9.22
N GLY A 103 -5.91 -0.24 10.39
CA GLY A 103 -6.88 0.84 10.56
C GLY A 103 -6.38 2.19 10.03
N GLU A 104 -7.24 3.19 10.11
CA GLU A 104 -6.92 4.54 9.66
C GLU A 104 -5.81 5.16 10.52
N HIS A 105 -4.95 5.97 9.90
CA HIS A 105 -3.90 6.72 10.61
C HIS A 105 -2.95 5.84 11.45
N VAL A 106 -2.79 4.56 11.12
CA VAL A 106 -1.81 3.68 11.75
C VAL A 106 -0.39 4.11 11.38
N VAL A 107 0.55 4.01 12.32
CA VAL A 107 1.97 4.26 12.09
C VAL A 107 2.76 3.00 12.38
N VAL A 108 3.31 2.38 11.34
CA VAL A 108 4.27 1.29 11.47
C VAL A 108 5.67 1.90 11.46
N GLU A 109 6.40 1.80 12.56
CA GLU A 109 7.74 2.37 12.67
C GLU A 109 8.73 1.69 11.70
N PRO A 110 9.81 2.39 11.31
CA PRO A 110 10.85 1.80 10.48
C PRO A 110 11.41 0.50 11.08
N GLY A 111 11.40 -0.57 10.28
CA GLY A 111 11.86 -1.90 10.70
C GLY A 111 10.92 -2.66 11.65
N ALA A 112 9.75 -2.10 11.99
CA ALA A 112 8.72 -2.83 12.73
C ALA A 112 8.07 -3.92 11.85
N SER A 113 7.40 -4.86 12.50
CA SER A 113 6.71 -5.96 11.81
C SER A 113 5.30 -6.10 12.36
N VAL A 114 4.31 -6.13 11.45
CA VAL A 114 2.92 -6.51 11.73
C VAL A 114 2.77 -7.97 11.36
N ALA A 115 2.20 -8.77 12.25
CA ALA A 115 2.02 -10.20 12.05
C ALA A 115 0.99 -10.49 10.94
N PRO A 116 1.06 -11.65 10.28
CA PRO A 116 -0.02 -12.11 9.42
C PRO A 116 -1.34 -12.19 10.18
N ASP A 117 -2.45 -11.92 9.51
CA ASP A 117 -3.82 -11.94 10.07
C ASP A 117 -4.08 -10.90 11.20
N GLU A 118 -3.11 -10.04 11.50
CA GLU A 118 -3.25 -9.04 12.55
C GLU A 118 -4.21 -7.93 12.13
N ILE A 119 -5.10 -7.55 13.05
CA ILE A 119 -5.97 -6.39 12.91
C ILE A 119 -5.41 -5.30 13.81
N VAL A 120 -4.84 -4.27 13.20
CA VAL A 120 -4.28 -3.11 13.90
C VAL A 120 -5.36 -2.03 13.96
N PRO A 121 -5.83 -1.62 15.16
CA PRO A 121 -6.86 -0.58 15.29
C PRO A 121 -6.40 0.78 14.75
N ASP A 122 -7.37 1.64 14.46
CA ASP A 122 -7.12 3.01 14.02
C ASP A 122 -6.21 3.76 15.00
N ARG A 123 -5.37 4.65 14.47
CA ARG A 123 -4.41 5.50 15.21
C ARG A 123 -3.43 4.70 16.09
N THR A 124 -3.18 3.45 15.76
CA THR A 124 -2.19 2.64 16.48
C THR A 124 -0.78 2.87 15.94
N VAL A 125 0.20 2.93 16.83
CA VAL A 125 1.63 2.91 16.52
C VAL A 125 2.17 1.50 16.76
N VAL A 126 2.64 0.86 15.68
CA VAL A 126 3.31 -0.44 15.72
C VAL A 126 4.81 -0.19 15.73
N GLY A 127 5.42 -0.36 16.89
CA GLY A 127 6.86 -0.27 17.07
C GLY A 127 7.56 -1.61 16.96
N ARG A 128 8.89 -1.59 16.90
CA ARG A 128 9.72 -2.80 16.71
C ARG A 128 9.60 -3.83 17.86
N HIS A 129 9.18 -3.39 19.04
CA HIS A 129 9.06 -4.21 20.25
C HIS A 129 7.77 -3.94 21.06
N SER A 130 6.88 -3.08 20.57
CA SER A 130 5.67 -2.71 21.30
C SER A 130 4.60 -2.18 20.35
N VAL A 131 3.35 -2.56 20.56
CA VAL A 131 2.18 -1.94 19.92
C VAL A 131 1.58 -0.95 20.92
N ARG A 132 1.32 0.29 20.51
CA ARG A 132 0.74 1.34 21.35
C ARG A 132 -0.42 1.99 20.60
N THR A 133 -1.60 2.07 21.21
CA THR A 133 -2.72 2.86 20.64
C THR A 133 -2.50 4.33 20.96
N ALA A 134 -2.57 5.23 19.97
CA ALA A 134 -2.59 6.66 20.27
C ALA A 134 -3.96 7.01 20.88
N ALA A 135 -3.93 7.65 22.05
CA ALA A 135 -5.12 8.13 22.76
C ALA A 135 -5.81 9.28 22.01
#